data_AF-A0AAU0LXC2-F1
#
_entry.id   AF-A0AAU0LXC2-F1
#
_cell.length_a   1.000
_cell.length_b   1.000
_cell.length_c   1.000
_cell.angle_alpha   90.00
_cell.angle_beta   90.00
_cell.angle_gamma   90.00
#
_symmetry.space_group_name_H-M   'P 1'
#
loop_
_entity.id
_entity.type
_entity.pdbx_description
1 polymer ?
#
loop_
_entity_poly.entity_id
_entity_poly.type
_entity_poly.pdbx_seq_one_letter_code
_entity_poly.pdbx_strand_id
1 'polypeptide(L)'
;MHIKKELQGQNAIKLLFLFILLLICLYKTQAQTKYFLLEDTSENYKVHQVTMSAKELYGIDAKVECFNILYDGYALDKKAFKKGYDQNLILFSVLPDLEGKETWKEIALDSIQKSIIKFGTLNNLFESHTYSLFFNKYGSKTKFLNEYKIIVNRKGKFYVPTTCLLQFYAIRNRAEIFTNPFGTINTDLHEISIKEVEKIYMDRYPYSEFPLYGIGESPYRIISFDRLRDRREYLSKKINLKTGEIGYQFWTFTDWYEHSHNYELERGIDRFLYTPGKGIIGGSFDFYFYFNRKKLPIKYIDFLNNIKEEKVMMGDDFK
;
A
#
# COMPACT_ATOMS: atom_id res chain seq x y z
N MET A 1 40.74 -33.65 37.94
CA MET A 1 39.33 -33.79 37.53
C MET A 1 38.44 -32.59 37.92
N HIS A 2 38.71 -31.93 39.06
CA HIS A 2 37.93 -30.78 39.55
C HIS A 2 37.99 -29.52 38.63
N ILE A 3 39.18 -29.13 38.18
CA ILE A 3 39.41 -27.92 37.35
C ILE A 3 38.67 -27.97 36.00
N LYS A 4 38.50 -29.17 35.42
CA LYS A 4 37.82 -29.35 34.13
C LYS A 4 36.30 -29.14 34.23
N LYS A 5 35.69 -29.45 35.38
CA LYS A 5 34.28 -29.20 35.66
C LYS A 5 33.99 -27.72 35.91
N GLU A 6 34.88 -27.00 36.59
CA GLU A 6 34.76 -25.54 36.78
C GLU A 6 34.87 -24.77 35.47
N LEU A 7 35.82 -25.13 34.59
CA LEU A 7 35.95 -24.50 33.28
C LEU A 7 34.71 -24.72 32.40
N GLN A 8 34.11 -25.91 32.47
CA GLN A 8 32.87 -26.23 31.75
C GLN A 8 31.67 -25.45 32.31
N GLY A 9 31.57 -25.28 33.63
CA GLY A 9 30.53 -24.46 34.27
C GLY A 9 30.64 -22.98 33.90
N GLN A 10 31.86 -22.42 33.89
CA GLN A 10 32.09 -21.02 33.48
C GLN A 10 31.76 -20.77 32.00
N ASN A 11 32.06 -21.72 31.12
CA ASN A 11 31.70 -21.62 29.70
C ASN A 11 30.18 -21.73 29.48
N ALA A 12 29.48 -22.59 30.24
CA ALA A 12 28.03 -22.69 30.19
C ALA A 12 27.35 -21.38 30.65
N ILE A 13 27.85 -20.74 31.71
CA ILE A 13 27.32 -19.45 32.20
C ILE A 13 27.55 -18.34 31.16
N LYS A 14 28.72 -18.29 30.51
CA LYS A 14 29.00 -17.32 29.43
C LYS A 14 28.09 -17.51 28.22
N LEU A 15 27.85 -18.75 27.80
CA LEU A 15 26.92 -19.06 26.70
C LEU A 15 25.48 -18.69 27.04
N LEU A 16 25.03 -18.97 28.27
CA LEU A 16 23.71 -18.57 28.73
C LEU A 16 23.55 -17.05 28.75
N PHE A 17 24.56 -16.33 29.23
CA PHE A 17 24.56 -14.87 29.25
C PHE A 17 24.53 -14.27 27.84
N LEU A 18 25.31 -14.84 26.90
CA LEU A 18 25.29 -14.44 25.49
C LEU A 18 23.93 -14.71 24.83
N PHE A 19 23.30 -15.84 25.14
CA PHE A 19 21.97 -16.20 24.66
C PHE A 19 20.90 -15.25 25.20
N ILE A 20 20.97 -14.87 26.48
CA ILE A 20 20.08 -13.87 27.09
C ILE A 20 20.30 -12.49 26.45
N LEU A 21 21.54 -12.08 26.20
CA LEU A 21 21.85 -10.83 25.48
C LEU A 21 21.30 -10.83 24.05
N LEU A 22 21.43 -11.96 23.33
CA LEU A 22 20.82 -12.16 22.02
C LEU A 22 19.29 -12.05 22.10
N LEU A 23 18.65 -12.68 23.09
CA LEU A 23 17.20 -12.57 23.30
C LEU A 23 16.76 -11.13 23.62
N ILE A 24 17.52 -10.39 24.45
CA ILE A 24 17.23 -8.99 24.78
C ILE A 24 17.42 -8.08 23.55
N CYS A 25 18.48 -8.31 22.75
CA CYS A 25 18.70 -7.60 21.50
C CYS A 25 17.59 -7.91 20.48
N LEU A 26 17.16 -9.17 20.35
CA LEU A 26 16.05 -9.59 19.52
C LEU A 26 14.71 -8.99 19.98
N TYR A 27 14.53 -8.80 21.29
CA TYR A 27 13.33 -8.15 21.85
C TYR A 27 13.29 -6.65 21.54
N LYS A 28 14.45 -5.99 21.48
CA LYS A 28 14.54 -4.56 21.14
C LYS A 28 14.52 -4.28 19.63
N THR A 29 14.73 -5.29 18.78
CA THR A 29 14.72 -5.12 17.31
C THR A 29 13.36 -5.38 16.67
N GLN A 30 12.32 -5.71 17.43
CA GLN A 30 10.97 -5.69 16.88
C GLN A 30 10.58 -4.22 16.62
N ALA A 31 10.60 -3.82 15.35
CA ALA A 31 10.22 -2.48 14.93
C ALA A 31 8.84 -2.14 15.52
N GLN A 32 8.81 -1.17 16.42
CA GLN A 32 7.59 -0.79 17.12
C GLN A 32 6.65 -0.09 16.14
N THR A 33 5.45 -0.64 15.93
CA THR A 33 4.38 -0.01 15.15
C THR A 33 4.18 1.43 15.58
N LYS A 34 4.13 2.34 14.60
CA LYS A 34 3.83 3.75 14.79
C LYS A 34 2.36 4.01 14.48
N TYR A 35 1.78 4.96 15.19
CA TYR A 35 0.35 5.23 15.10
C TYR A 35 0.09 6.68 14.73
N PHE A 36 -0.78 6.92 13.75
CA PHE A 36 -1.22 8.26 13.41
C PHE A 36 -2.65 8.46 13.92
N LEU A 37 -2.82 9.40 14.85
CA LEU A 37 -4.15 9.76 15.34
C LEU A 37 -4.84 10.66 14.33
N LEU A 38 -5.95 10.17 13.77
CA LEU A 38 -6.80 10.94 12.87
C LEU A 38 -7.55 12.00 13.67
N GLU A 39 -7.36 13.26 13.31
CA GLU A 39 -8.08 14.39 13.89
C GLU A 39 -9.44 14.54 13.19
N ASP A 40 -10.48 14.87 13.94
CA ASP A 40 -11.82 15.12 13.37
C ASP A 40 -11.82 16.32 12.42
N THR A 41 -10.98 17.32 12.71
CA THR A 41 -10.75 18.50 11.88
C THR A 41 -9.26 18.85 11.90
N SER A 42 -8.67 19.11 10.73
CA SER A 42 -7.28 19.56 10.62
C SER A 42 -7.15 20.66 9.56
N GLU A 43 -6.30 21.65 9.82
CA GLU A 43 -5.95 22.68 8.83
C GLU A 43 -4.90 22.17 7.83
N ASN A 44 -4.19 21.10 8.16
CA ASN A 44 -3.04 20.61 7.38
C ASN A 44 -3.43 19.62 6.28
N TYR A 45 -4.57 18.95 6.41
CA TYR A 45 -5.02 17.92 5.49
C TYR A 45 -6.53 17.77 5.53
N LYS A 46 -7.08 17.21 4.44
CA LYS A 46 -8.47 16.75 4.34
C LYS A 46 -8.49 15.24 4.38
N VAL A 47 -9.54 14.68 4.97
CA VAL A 47 -9.74 13.23 5.04
C VAL A 47 -11.00 12.87 4.29
N HIS A 48 -10.91 11.86 3.44
CA HIS A 48 -12.08 11.21 2.86
C HIS A 48 -12.02 9.70 3.09
N GLN A 49 -13.00 9.19 3.83
CA GLN A 49 -13.11 7.77 4.12
C GLN A 49 -14.00 7.09 3.08
N VAL A 50 -13.58 5.92 2.61
CA VAL A 50 -14.33 5.09 1.67
C VAL A 50 -14.35 3.66 2.17
N THR A 51 -15.50 3.01 2.14
CA THR A 51 -15.65 1.60 2.48
C THR A 51 -16.06 0.81 1.25
N MET A 52 -15.32 -0.25 0.95
CA MET A 52 -15.49 -1.08 -0.25
C MET A 52 -15.83 -2.50 0.15
N SER A 53 -16.81 -3.11 -0.54
CA SER A 53 -17.13 -4.53 -0.35
C SER A 53 -16.23 -5.43 -1.19
N ALA A 54 -15.65 -6.45 -0.56
CA ALA A 54 -14.87 -7.51 -1.19
C ALA A 54 -15.72 -8.59 -1.86
N LYS A 55 -17.06 -8.51 -1.76
CA LYS A 55 -17.97 -9.57 -2.18
C LYS A 55 -17.92 -9.86 -3.66
N GLU A 56 -17.94 -8.82 -4.49
CA GLU A 56 -17.96 -8.99 -5.95
C GLU A 56 -16.60 -9.46 -6.48
N LEU A 57 -15.50 -8.88 -5.97
CA LEU A 57 -14.16 -9.14 -6.49
C LEU A 57 -13.55 -10.43 -5.93
N TYR A 58 -13.78 -10.74 -4.64
CA TYR A 58 -13.12 -11.83 -3.92
C TYR A 58 -14.10 -12.87 -3.35
N GLY A 59 -15.40 -12.71 -3.57
CA GLY A 59 -16.41 -13.71 -3.22
C GLY A 59 -16.76 -13.79 -1.73
N ILE A 60 -16.27 -12.87 -0.90
CA ILE A 60 -16.48 -12.89 0.56
C ILE A 60 -17.21 -11.63 1.05
N ASP A 61 -18.05 -11.77 2.07
CA ASP A 61 -18.69 -10.63 2.73
C ASP A 61 -17.72 -9.97 3.73
N ALA A 62 -16.72 -9.29 3.18
CA ALA A 62 -15.75 -8.51 3.92
C ALA A 62 -15.65 -7.10 3.36
N LYS A 63 -15.09 -6.18 4.14
CA LYS A 63 -14.94 -4.78 3.76
C LYS A 63 -13.49 -4.33 3.89
N VAL A 64 -13.05 -3.48 2.96
CA VAL A 64 -11.82 -2.70 3.09
C VAL A 64 -12.21 -1.26 3.35
N GLU A 65 -11.67 -0.67 4.42
CA GLU A 65 -11.87 0.75 4.73
C GLU A 65 -10.61 1.53 4.36
N CYS A 66 -10.75 2.53 3.50
CA CYS A 66 -9.67 3.40 3.06
C CYS A 66 -9.85 4.80 3.65
N PHE A 67 -8.76 5.38 4.16
CA PHE A 67 -8.69 6.76 4.61
C PHE A 67 -7.74 7.51 3.69
N ASN A 68 -8.31 8.37 2.85
CA ASN A 68 -7.58 9.24 1.94
C ASN A 68 -7.22 10.53 2.67
N ILE A 69 -5.95 10.72 3.02
CA ILE A 69 -5.44 11.95 3.62
C ILE A 69 -4.81 12.78 2.50
N LEU A 70 -5.52 13.84 2.11
CA LEU A 70 -5.14 14.75 1.02
C LEU A 70 -4.60 16.06 1.57
N TYR A 71 -3.49 16.53 1.03
CA TYR A 71 -2.93 17.82 1.37
C TYR A 71 -2.20 18.42 0.17
N ASP A 72 -2.00 19.74 0.20
CA ASP A 72 -1.35 20.45 -0.91
C ASP A 72 0.13 20.05 -1.01
N GLY A 73 0.58 19.75 -2.23
CA GLY A 73 1.97 19.42 -2.50
C GLY A 73 2.89 20.66 -2.43
N TYR A 74 4.20 20.41 -2.40
CA TYR A 74 5.17 21.50 -2.46
C TYR A 74 5.18 22.14 -3.85
N ALA A 75 4.75 23.41 -3.94
CA ALA A 75 4.86 24.22 -5.14
C ALA A 75 6.17 25.02 -5.12
N LEU A 76 7.04 24.82 -6.11
CA LEU A 76 8.24 25.64 -6.29
C LEU A 76 7.89 27.12 -6.54
N ASP A 77 6.72 27.38 -7.13
CA ASP A 77 6.15 28.72 -7.25
C ASP A 77 4.67 28.70 -6.81
N LYS A 78 4.41 29.28 -5.64
CA LYS A 78 3.05 29.44 -5.09
C LYS A 78 2.14 30.31 -5.96
N LYS A 79 2.70 31.12 -6.88
CA LYS A 79 1.94 31.95 -7.84
C LYS A 79 1.59 31.19 -9.12
N ALA A 80 2.41 30.23 -9.54
CA ALA A 80 2.12 29.32 -10.64
C ALA A 80 1.29 28.10 -10.21
N PHE A 81 1.17 27.87 -8.90
CA PHE A 81 0.31 26.84 -8.33
C PHE A 81 -1.14 27.14 -8.65
N LYS A 82 -1.70 26.47 -9.66
CA LYS A 82 -3.15 26.32 -9.74
C LYS A 82 -3.57 25.45 -8.55
N LYS A 83 -4.14 26.10 -7.53
CA LYS A 83 -4.67 25.45 -6.34
C LYS A 83 -5.50 24.23 -6.73
N GLY A 84 -5.09 23.05 -6.29
CA GLY A 84 -5.76 21.78 -6.56
C GLY A 84 -5.19 20.91 -7.70
N TYR A 85 -4.11 21.29 -8.37
CA TYR A 85 -3.48 20.47 -9.42
C TYR A 85 -2.39 19.53 -8.90
N ASP A 86 -1.54 19.99 -7.98
CA ASP A 86 -0.48 19.18 -7.37
C ASP A 86 -0.84 18.90 -5.91
N GLN A 87 -1.25 17.68 -5.62
CA GLN A 87 -1.65 17.23 -4.28
C GLN A 87 -0.88 15.98 -3.86
N ASN A 88 -0.78 15.76 -2.57
CA ASN A 88 -0.22 14.55 -2.00
C ASN A 88 -1.35 13.73 -1.38
N LEU A 89 -1.32 12.43 -1.63
CA LEU A 89 -2.27 11.46 -1.07
C LEU A 89 -1.51 10.46 -0.21
N ILE A 90 -1.88 10.42 1.07
CA ILE A 90 -1.51 9.35 1.99
C ILE A 90 -2.74 8.45 2.15
N LEU A 91 -2.60 7.18 1.78
CA LEU A 91 -3.68 6.20 1.86
C LEU A 91 -3.40 5.22 2.99
N PHE A 92 -4.27 5.21 4.01
CA PHE A 92 -4.36 4.08 4.94
C PHE A 92 -5.47 3.15 4.48
N SER A 93 -5.17 1.88 4.27
CA SER A 93 -6.15 0.83 3.94
C SER A 93 -6.22 -0.19 5.07
N VAL A 94 -7.39 -0.31 5.67
CA VAL A 94 -7.70 -1.28 6.72
C VAL A 94 -8.22 -2.54 6.04
N LEU A 95 -7.42 -3.59 6.10
CA LEU A 95 -7.69 -4.87 5.44
C LEU A 95 -8.45 -5.78 6.41
N PRO A 96 -9.49 -6.50 5.93
CA PRO A 96 -10.33 -7.32 6.79
C PRO A 96 -9.54 -8.50 7.33
N ASP A 97 -9.80 -8.91 8.57
CA ASP A 97 -9.28 -10.18 9.08
C ASP A 97 -10.06 -11.34 8.46
N LEU A 98 -9.36 -12.20 7.72
CA LEU A 98 -9.96 -13.34 7.02
C LEU A 98 -10.09 -14.60 7.88
N GLU A 99 -9.80 -14.51 9.18
CA GLU A 99 -9.99 -15.57 10.18
C GLU A 99 -11.25 -15.34 11.03
N GLY A 100 -12.04 -14.32 10.70
CA GLY A 100 -13.25 -13.95 11.42
C GLY A 100 -12.99 -13.18 12.72
N LYS A 101 -11.77 -12.68 12.93
CA LYS A 101 -11.47 -11.81 14.07
C LYS A 101 -11.94 -10.38 13.79
N GLU A 102 -12.03 -9.59 14.86
CA GLU A 102 -12.36 -8.18 14.74
C GLU A 102 -11.30 -7.44 13.92
N THR A 103 -11.74 -6.64 12.94
CA THR A 103 -10.84 -5.81 12.12
C THR A 103 -10.31 -4.60 12.89
N TRP A 104 -11.05 -4.15 13.91
CA TRP A 104 -10.72 -3.00 14.74
C TRP A 104 -10.56 -3.44 16.19
N LYS A 105 -9.49 -2.99 16.85
CA LYS A 105 -9.22 -3.24 18.26
C LYS A 105 -9.30 -1.94 19.05
N GLU A 106 -10.09 -1.93 20.12
CA GLU A 106 -10.14 -0.81 21.06
C GLU A 106 -8.81 -0.69 21.81
N ILE A 107 -8.34 0.54 22.01
CA ILE A 107 -7.09 0.85 22.70
C ILE A 107 -7.24 2.04 23.65
N ALA A 108 -6.42 2.06 24.70
CA ALA A 108 -6.20 3.26 25.50
C ALA A 108 -5.00 4.03 24.94
N LEU A 109 -5.16 5.33 24.64
CA LEU A 109 -4.08 6.14 24.05
C LEU A 109 -2.82 6.17 24.92
N ASP A 110 -2.98 6.20 26.24
CA ASP A 110 -1.87 6.20 27.21
C ASP A 110 -0.94 4.98 27.05
N SER A 111 -1.48 3.84 26.59
CA SER A 111 -0.70 2.61 26.38
C SER A 111 0.25 2.68 25.18
N ILE A 112 0.00 3.59 24.23
CA ILE A 112 0.77 3.72 22.98
C ILE A 112 1.31 5.13 22.74
N GLN A 113 1.19 6.05 23.70
CA GLN A 113 1.50 7.48 23.54
C GLN A 113 2.87 7.75 22.90
N LYS A 114 3.91 7.00 23.30
CA LYS A 114 5.29 7.14 22.77
C LYS A 114 5.44 6.72 21.29
N SER A 115 4.46 6.02 20.75
CA SER A 115 4.43 5.52 19.37
C SER A 115 3.50 6.34 18.48
N ILE A 116 2.77 7.30 19.05
CA ILE A 116 1.91 8.21 18.28
C ILE A 116 2.81 9.22 17.56
N ILE A 117 2.62 9.33 16.25
CA ILE A 117 3.34 10.26 15.37
C ILE A 117 2.41 11.40 14.94
N LYS A 118 3.02 12.55 14.66
CA LYS A 118 2.32 13.74 14.15
C LYS A 118 2.26 13.70 12.62
N PHE A 119 1.38 14.52 12.04
CA PHE A 119 1.27 14.66 10.58
C PHE A 119 2.60 15.01 9.91
N GLY A 120 3.42 15.89 10.52
CA GLY A 120 4.75 16.22 9.99
C GLY A 120 5.67 15.01 9.81
N THR A 121 5.55 13.98 10.66
CA THR A 121 6.29 12.72 10.48
C THR A 121 5.79 11.92 9.27
N LEU A 122 4.48 11.87 9.06
CA LEU A 122 3.91 11.24 7.86
C LEU A 122 4.29 12.00 6.59
N ASN A 123 4.29 13.34 6.63
CA ASN A 123 4.72 14.14 5.49
C ASN A 123 6.20 13.87 5.16
N ASN A 124 7.09 13.84 6.16
CA ASN A 124 8.50 13.50 5.92
C ASN A 124 8.67 12.07 5.37
N LEU A 125 7.82 11.13 5.82
CA LEU A 125 7.81 9.77 5.30
C LEU A 125 7.37 9.74 3.83
N PHE A 126 6.32 10.49 3.48
CA PHE A 126 5.89 10.70 2.10
C PHE A 126 7.02 11.27 1.24
N GLU A 127 7.66 12.37 1.67
CA GLU A 127 8.72 13.05 0.92
C GLU A 127 9.97 12.18 0.69
N SER A 128 10.29 11.30 1.64
CA SER A 128 11.45 10.39 1.54
C SER A 128 11.19 9.15 0.69
N HIS A 129 9.93 8.82 0.44
CA HIS A 129 9.51 7.60 -0.27
C HIS A 129 8.71 7.88 -1.54
N THR A 130 8.60 9.14 -1.95
CA THR A 130 8.00 9.54 -3.22
C THR A 130 8.97 10.45 -3.96
N TYR A 131 8.95 10.41 -5.30
CA TYR A 131 9.67 11.37 -6.14
C TYR A 131 8.99 12.76 -6.16
N SER A 132 8.31 13.14 -5.08
CA SER A 132 7.61 14.42 -4.97
C SER A 132 8.55 15.62 -4.84
N LEU A 133 9.78 15.40 -4.34
CA LEU A 133 10.85 16.40 -4.26
C LEU A 133 12.07 15.93 -5.08
N PHE A 134 12.44 16.68 -6.11
CA PHE A 134 13.44 16.28 -7.13
C PHE A 134 14.89 16.17 -6.66
N PHE A 135 15.20 16.54 -5.41
CA PHE A 135 16.57 16.67 -4.90
C PHE A 135 16.88 15.79 -3.68
N ASN A 136 15.92 14.99 -3.20
CA ASN A 136 16.11 14.13 -2.03
C ASN A 136 16.44 12.68 -2.39
N LYS A 137 17.11 11.96 -1.48
CA LYS A 137 17.39 10.53 -1.62
C LYS A 137 16.07 9.74 -1.52
N TYR A 138 15.73 9.04 -2.60
CA TYR A 138 14.54 8.20 -2.70
C TYR A 138 14.75 6.83 -2.04
N GLY A 139 13.85 6.45 -1.14
CA GLY A 139 13.73 5.07 -0.64
C GLY A 139 12.97 4.19 -1.62
N SER A 140 13.42 2.95 -1.83
CA SER A 140 12.77 1.99 -2.75
C SER A 140 11.39 1.49 -2.29
N LYS A 141 11.01 1.79 -1.03
CA LYS A 141 9.82 1.29 -0.36
C LYS A 141 8.72 2.34 -0.35
N THR A 142 7.61 2.09 -1.03
CA THR A 142 6.46 3.03 -1.08
C THR A 142 5.29 2.61 -0.19
N LYS A 143 5.39 1.42 0.43
CA LYS A 143 4.27 0.74 1.07
C LYS A 143 4.71 0.10 2.39
N PHE A 144 3.85 0.18 3.39
CA PHE A 144 4.17 -0.25 4.74
C PHE A 144 2.99 -1.04 5.33
N LEU A 145 3.17 -2.35 5.53
CA LEU A 145 2.14 -3.19 6.14
C LEU A 145 2.39 -3.29 7.65
N ASN A 146 1.44 -2.84 8.45
CA ASN A 146 1.43 -2.88 9.92
C ASN A 146 2.54 -2.11 10.65
N GLU A 147 3.48 -1.49 9.93
CA GLU A 147 4.49 -0.59 10.51
C GLU A 147 3.88 0.75 10.92
N TYR A 148 2.89 1.23 10.18
CA TYR A 148 2.14 2.45 10.45
C TYR A 148 0.65 2.15 10.44
N LYS A 149 -0.06 2.56 11.49
CA LYS A 149 -1.49 2.33 11.63
C LYS A 149 -2.23 3.62 11.95
N ILE A 150 -3.43 3.77 11.41
CA ILE A 150 -4.32 4.86 11.76
C ILE A 150 -5.04 4.57 13.08
N ILE A 151 -5.21 5.57 13.93
CA ILE A 151 -6.11 5.54 15.08
C ILE A 151 -7.32 6.38 14.74
N VAL A 152 -8.52 5.83 14.94
CA VAL A 152 -9.79 6.54 14.73
C VAL A 152 -10.53 6.68 16.05
N ASN A 153 -11.18 7.83 16.24
CA ASN A 153 -12.12 8.06 17.34
C ASN A 153 -13.52 7.63 16.89
N ARG A 154 -14.15 6.74 17.66
CA ARG A 154 -15.55 6.35 17.46
C ARG A 154 -16.28 6.54 18.80
N LYS A 155 -17.07 7.62 18.89
CA LYS A 155 -17.88 7.95 20.09
C LYS A 155 -17.06 8.04 21.38
N GLY A 156 -15.88 8.66 21.33
CA GLY A 156 -15.00 8.86 22.49
C GLY A 156 -14.08 7.68 22.81
N LYS A 157 -14.13 6.61 22.03
CA LYS A 157 -13.24 5.44 22.14
C LYS A 157 -12.29 5.37 20.95
N PHE A 158 -11.06 4.94 21.20
CA PHE A 158 -10.02 4.90 20.18
C PHE A 158 -9.80 3.48 19.68
N TYR A 159 -9.70 3.35 18.36
CA TYR A 159 -9.56 2.06 17.69
C TYR A 159 -8.37 2.06 16.74
N VAL A 160 -7.67 0.93 16.66
CA VAL A 160 -6.63 0.66 15.67
C VAL A 160 -6.97 -0.57 14.84
N PRO A 161 -6.60 -0.60 13.56
CA PRO A 161 -6.82 -1.75 12.70
C PRO A 161 -5.88 -2.92 13.07
N THR A 162 -6.36 -4.15 12.91
CA THR A 162 -5.53 -5.36 13.04
C THR A 162 -4.53 -5.47 11.89
N THR A 163 -5.00 -5.27 10.65
CA THR A 163 -4.16 -5.19 9.44
C THR A 163 -4.33 -3.84 8.76
N CYS A 164 -3.22 -3.12 8.56
CA CYS A 164 -3.22 -1.80 7.93
C CYS A 164 -2.10 -1.68 6.92
N LEU A 165 -2.43 -1.22 5.72
CA LEU A 165 -1.47 -0.87 4.69
C LEU A 165 -1.42 0.66 4.56
N LEU A 166 -0.23 1.23 4.67
CA LEU A 166 0.04 2.63 4.35
C LEU A 166 0.69 2.71 2.96
N GLN A 167 0.17 3.60 2.11
CA GLN A 167 0.69 3.89 0.77
C GLN A 167 0.73 5.40 0.50
N PHE A 168 1.59 5.79 -0.43
CA PHE A 168 1.77 7.17 -0.84
C PHE A 168 1.60 7.36 -2.34
N TYR A 169 0.93 8.45 -2.72
CA TYR A 169 0.77 8.87 -4.10
C TYR A 169 1.00 10.38 -4.26
N ALA A 170 1.83 10.75 -5.22
CA ALA A 170 1.93 12.13 -5.69
C ALA A 170 0.93 12.33 -6.83
N ILE A 171 -0.03 13.23 -6.66
CA ILE A 171 -0.97 13.61 -7.73
C ILE A 171 -0.30 14.71 -8.54
N ARG A 172 0.18 14.38 -9.74
CA ARG A 172 0.95 15.28 -10.61
C ARG A 172 0.46 15.13 -12.04
N ASN A 173 -0.40 16.05 -12.47
CA ASN A 173 -0.94 16.04 -13.82
C ASN A 173 0.04 16.71 -14.78
N ARG A 174 0.64 15.91 -15.67
CA ARG A 174 1.68 16.34 -16.60
C ARG A 174 1.50 15.65 -17.94
N ALA A 175 1.89 16.33 -19.02
CA ALA A 175 1.95 15.73 -20.34
C ALA A 175 2.85 14.47 -20.33
N GLU A 176 2.46 13.47 -21.10
CA GLU A 176 3.10 12.15 -21.09
C GLU A 176 4.57 12.13 -21.53
N ILE A 177 5.03 13.16 -22.24
CA ILE A 177 6.45 13.32 -22.57
C ILE A 177 7.34 13.33 -21.32
N PHE A 178 6.79 13.69 -20.15
CA PHE A 178 7.47 13.58 -18.88
C PHE A 178 7.24 12.20 -18.25
N THR A 179 8.31 11.58 -17.78
CA THR A 179 8.25 10.32 -17.03
C THR A 179 7.33 10.47 -15.81
N ASN A 180 6.47 9.47 -15.58
CA ASN A 180 5.66 9.34 -14.37
C ASN A 180 6.29 8.26 -13.47
N PRO A 181 6.99 8.66 -12.40
CA PRO A 181 7.57 7.71 -11.46
C PRO A 181 6.49 6.88 -10.76
N PHE A 182 6.87 5.70 -10.30
CA PHE A 182 6.01 4.87 -9.44
C PHE A 182 5.48 5.65 -8.22
N GLY A 183 4.21 5.44 -7.88
CA GLY A 183 3.50 6.21 -6.87
C GLY A 183 3.00 7.56 -7.39
N THR A 184 2.73 7.71 -8.70
CA THR A 184 2.22 8.96 -9.28
C THR A 184 0.83 8.75 -9.87
N ILE A 185 -0.12 9.60 -9.47
CA ILE A 185 -1.44 9.68 -10.10
C ILE A 185 -1.41 10.85 -11.08
N ASN A 186 -1.62 10.57 -12.36
CA ASN A 186 -1.64 11.57 -13.43
C ASN A 186 -2.86 11.32 -14.33
N THR A 187 -3.85 12.21 -14.24
CA THR A 187 -5.12 12.10 -14.98
C THR A 187 -5.03 12.60 -16.43
N ASP A 188 -3.91 13.22 -16.81
CA ASP A 188 -3.66 13.76 -18.15
C ASP A 188 -3.01 12.72 -19.08
N LEU A 189 -2.75 11.51 -18.59
CA LEU A 189 -2.22 10.41 -19.40
C LEU A 189 -3.25 9.95 -20.45
N HIS A 190 -2.74 9.36 -21.53
CA HIS A 190 -3.62 8.59 -22.41
C HIS A 190 -4.08 7.32 -21.68
N GLU A 191 -5.25 6.83 -22.09
CA GLU A 191 -5.84 5.61 -21.58
C GLU A 191 -5.18 4.40 -22.25
N ILE A 192 -4.64 3.48 -21.46
CA ILE A 192 -4.09 2.21 -21.95
C ILE A 192 -4.41 1.07 -20.99
N SER A 193 -4.98 0.00 -21.54
CA SER A 193 -5.35 -1.20 -20.77
C SER A 193 -4.19 -2.15 -20.54
N ILE A 194 -4.35 -3.03 -19.56
CA ILE A 194 -3.47 -4.17 -19.28
C ILE A 194 -3.29 -5.02 -20.54
N LYS A 195 -4.36 -5.28 -21.29
CA LYS A 195 -4.30 -6.13 -22.50
C LYS A 195 -3.51 -5.47 -23.63
N GLU A 196 -3.59 -4.15 -23.76
CA GLU A 196 -2.79 -3.41 -24.75
C GLU A 196 -1.30 -3.43 -24.39
N VAL A 197 -0.96 -3.19 -23.11
CA VAL A 197 0.44 -3.30 -22.66
C VAL A 197 0.94 -4.73 -22.73
N GLU A 198 0.12 -5.73 -22.42
CA GLU A 198 0.44 -7.15 -22.58
C GLU A 198 0.87 -7.43 -24.02
N LYS A 199 0.10 -6.97 -25.00
CA LYS A 199 0.44 -7.16 -26.42
C LYS A 199 1.80 -6.57 -26.77
N ILE A 200 2.04 -5.31 -26.39
CA ILE A 200 3.32 -4.62 -26.64
C ILE A 200 4.48 -5.35 -25.96
N TYR A 201 4.26 -5.83 -24.73
CA TYR A 201 5.27 -6.57 -23.98
C TYR A 201 5.59 -7.91 -24.65
N MET A 202 4.57 -8.68 -25.05
CA MET A 202 4.77 -9.97 -25.70
C MET A 202 5.42 -9.85 -27.08
N ASP A 203 5.14 -8.78 -27.83
CA ASP A 203 5.81 -8.50 -29.10
C ASP A 203 7.33 -8.27 -28.90
N ARG A 204 7.72 -7.66 -27.77
CA ARG A 204 9.13 -7.41 -27.43
C ARG A 204 9.81 -8.59 -26.72
N TYR A 205 9.07 -9.31 -25.89
CA TYR A 205 9.57 -10.40 -25.05
C TYR A 205 8.73 -11.68 -25.24
N PRO A 206 8.75 -12.30 -26.44
CA PRO A 206 7.82 -13.39 -26.79
C PRO A 206 8.00 -14.68 -25.98
N TYR A 207 9.10 -14.82 -25.25
CA TYR A 207 9.40 -15.98 -24.40
C TYR A 207 9.26 -15.68 -22.91
N SER A 208 8.89 -14.46 -22.55
CA SER A 208 8.70 -14.02 -21.17
C SER A 208 7.22 -14.00 -20.83
N GLU A 209 6.88 -14.31 -19.59
CA GLU A 209 5.54 -14.07 -19.10
C GLU A 209 5.31 -12.58 -18.85
N PHE A 210 4.08 -12.13 -19.04
CA PHE A 210 3.69 -10.76 -18.74
C PHE A 210 3.71 -10.54 -17.21
N PRO A 211 4.40 -9.50 -16.69
CA PRO A 211 4.72 -9.39 -15.26
C PRO A 211 3.51 -9.48 -14.30
N LEU A 212 2.33 -9.01 -14.73
CA LEU A 212 1.13 -9.03 -13.89
C LEU A 212 0.56 -10.44 -13.67
N TYR A 213 0.91 -11.41 -14.52
CA TYR A 213 0.31 -12.75 -14.51
C TYR A 213 1.16 -13.81 -13.82
N GLY A 214 2.40 -13.51 -13.44
CA GLY A 214 3.31 -14.41 -12.72
C GLY A 214 2.91 -14.71 -11.27
N ILE A 215 1.62 -14.72 -10.96
CA ILE A 215 1.09 -14.84 -9.60
C ILE A 215 1.40 -16.22 -9.02
N GLY A 216 2.01 -16.27 -7.84
CA GLY A 216 2.30 -17.53 -7.14
C GLY A 216 3.41 -18.36 -7.79
N GLU A 217 4.12 -17.78 -8.76
CA GLU A 217 5.32 -18.37 -9.28
C GLU A 217 6.52 -18.19 -8.35
N SER A 218 7.59 -18.94 -8.63
CA SER A 218 8.83 -18.83 -7.88
C SER A 218 9.57 -17.54 -8.24
N PRO A 219 10.12 -16.79 -7.25
CA PRO A 219 10.86 -15.56 -7.52
C PRO A 219 12.19 -15.79 -8.24
N TYR A 220 12.58 -17.05 -8.46
CA TYR A 220 13.74 -17.44 -9.25
C TYR A 220 13.47 -17.53 -10.76
N ARG A 221 12.24 -17.25 -11.22
CA ARG A 221 11.97 -17.19 -12.66
C ARG A 221 12.70 -15.98 -13.25
N ILE A 222 13.26 -16.14 -14.45
CA ILE A 222 13.88 -15.04 -15.18
C ILE A 222 12.76 -14.11 -15.66
N ILE A 223 12.50 -13.06 -14.92
CA ILE A 223 11.56 -12.00 -15.30
C ILE A 223 12.38 -10.89 -15.96
N SER A 224 12.00 -10.47 -17.17
CA SER A 224 12.62 -9.32 -17.87
C SER A 224 12.16 -7.96 -17.32
N PHE A 225 11.53 -7.94 -16.15
CA PHE A 225 10.94 -6.75 -15.54
C PHE A 225 11.99 -5.97 -14.74
N ASP A 226 12.25 -4.72 -15.16
CA ASP A 226 13.13 -3.82 -14.43
C ASP A 226 12.35 -3.00 -13.41
N ARG A 227 12.39 -3.39 -12.14
CA ARG A 227 11.64 -2.70 -11.08
C ARG A 227 12.03 -1.24 -10.88
N LEU A 228 13.20 -0.78 -11.33
CA LEU A 228 13.59 0.62 -11.21
C LEU A 228 13.01 1.48 -12.34
N ARG A 229 12.87 0.90 -13.54
CA ARG A 229 12.48 1.64 -14.75
C ARG A 229 11.03 1.42 -15.16
N ASP A 230 10.51 0.22 -14.95
CA ASP A 230 9.24 -0.20 -15.54
C ASP A 230 8.06 0.04 -14.60
N ARG A 231 8.28 0.09 -13.28
CA ARG A 231 7.20 0.30 -12.32
C ARG A 231 6.55 1.68 -12.48
N ARG A 232 5.23 1.68 -12.69
CA ARG A 232 4.40 2.89 -12.74
C ARG A 232 2.91 2.56 -12.70
N GLU A 233 2.12 3.58 -12.42
CA GLU A 233 0.68 3.59 -12.61
C GLU A 233 0.34 4.01 -14.05
N TYR A 234 -0.58 3.28 -14.67
CA TYR A 234 -1.17 3.61 -15.96
C TYR A 234 -2.63 4.00 -15.77
N LEU A 235 -3.06 5.06 -16.45
CA LEU A 235 -4.48 5.38 -16.58
C LEU A 235 -5.09 4.40 -17.58
N SER A 236 -6.09 3.63 -17.17
CA SER A 236 -6.74 2.64 -18.03
C SER A 236 -7.99 3.20 -18.70
N LYS A 237 -8.84 3.92 -17.94
CA LYS A 237 -10.10 4.47 -18.45
C LYS A 237 -10.65 5.55 -17.54
N LYS A 238 -11.52 6.38 -18.11
CA LYS A 238 -12.37 7.35 -17.39
C LYS A 238 -13.80 6.82 -17.30
N ILE A 239 -14.43 6.97 -16.15
CA ILE A 239 -15.81 6.52 -15.90
C ILE A 239 -16.64 7.64 -15.31
N ASN A 240 -17.89 7.75 -15.73
CA ASN A 240 -18.85 8.66 -15.10
C ASN A 240 -19.42 7.99 -13.85
N LEU A 241 -19.29 8.65 -12.71
CA LEU A 241 -19.82 8.17 -11.43
C LEU A 241 -21.27 8.61 -11.28
N LYS A 242 -22.03 7.90 -10.43
CA LYS A 242 -23.41 8.27 -10.11
C LYS A 242 -23.52 9.66 -9.47
N THR A 243 -22.45 10.13 -8.82
CA THR A 243 -22.35 11.48 -8.26
C THR A 243 -22.27 12.58 -9.33
N GLY A 244 -22.10 12.23 -10.61
CA GLY A 244 -21.87 13.16 -11.72
C GLY A 244 -20.40 13.56 -11.89
N GLU A 245 -19.50 13.07 -11.03
CA GLU A 245 -18.05 13.28 -11.15
C GLU A 245 -17.41 12.26 -12.08
N ILE A 246 -16.19 12.56 -12.54
CA ILE A 246 -15.38 11.63 -13.32
C ILE A 246 -14.45 10.85 -12.38
N GLY A 247 -14.54 9.53 -12.45
CA GLY A 247 -13.57 8.60 -11.87
C GLY A 247 -12.49 8.23 -12.89
N TYR A 248 -11.24 8.19 -12.45
CA TYR A 248 -10.08 7.83 -13.26
C TYR A 248 -9.55 6.49 -12.75
N GLN A 249 -9.66 5.45 -13.56
CA GLN A 249 -9.22 4.11 -13.18
C GLN A 249 -7.76 3.91 -13.58
N PHE A 250 -6.95 3.49 -12.62
CA PHE A 250 -5.54 3.19 -12.80
C PHE A 250 -5.24 1.72 -12.53
N TRP A 251 -4.16 1.23 -13.11
CA TRP A 251 -3.55 -0.05 -12.77
C TRP A 251 -2.03 0.09 -12.62
N THR A 252 -1.46 -0.74 -11.75
CA THR A 252 -0.04 -0.72 -11.43
C THR A 252 0.72 -1.73 -12.28
N PHE A 253 1.69 -1.27 -13.06
CA PHE A 253 2.61 -2.14 -13.77
C PHE A 253 3.73 -2.57 -12.81
N THR A 254 3.61 -3.76 -12.24
CA THR A 254 4.66 -4.39 -11.43
C THR A 254 4.54 -5.91 -11.51
N ASP A 255 5.63 -6.61 -11.19
CA ASP A 255 5.73 -8.06 -11.09
C ASP A 255 5.24 -8.64 -9.75
N TRP A 256 5.26 -9.97 -9.64
CA TRP A 256 5.11 -10.75 -8.41
C TRP A 256 6.49 -11.33 -8.05
N TYR A 257 7.22 -10.63 -7.17
CA TYR A 257 8.64 -10.87 -6.90
C TYR A 257 8.91 -11.51 -5.54
N GLU A 258 7.97 -11.41 -4.60
CA GLU A 258 8.12 -11.96 -3.26
C GLU A 258 7.89 -13.48 -3.24
N HIS A 259 8.57 -14.15 -2.31
CA HIS A 259 8.32 -15.57 -2.09
C HIS A 259 6.85 -15.82 -1.69
N SER A 260 6.31 -16.98 -2.02
CA SER A 260 4.92 -17.36 -1.72
C SER A 260 4.51 -17.33 -0.24
N HIS A 261 5.48 -17.21 0.68
CA HIS A 261 5.29 -17.05 2.13
C HIS A 261 5.29 -15.58 2.60
N ASN A 262 5.56 -14.63 1.69
CA ASN A 262 5.53 -13.20 1.93
C ASN A 262 4.35 -12.56 1.20
N TYR A 263 3.92 -11.40 1.70
CA TYR A 263 2.99 -10.54 0.97
C TYR A 263 3.72 -9.85 -0.18
N GLU A 264 3.08 -9.76 -1.36
CA GLU A 264 3.58 -8.94 -2.48
C GLU A 264 3.30 -7.45 -2.24
N LEU A 265 3.94 -6.90 -1.20
CA LEU A 265 3.60 -5.61 -0.61
C LEU A 265 3.68 -4.46 -1.61
N GLU A 266 4.64 -4.50 -2.52
CA GLU A 266 4.88 -3.44 -3.49
C GLU A 266 3.73 -3.27 -4.49
N ARG A 267 2.83 -4.26 -4.64
CA ARG A 267 1.58 -4.11 -5.40
C ARG A 267 0.58 -3.20 -4.68
N GLY A 268 0.42 -3.37 -3.37
CA GLY A 268 -0.54 -2.62 -2.56
C GLY A 268 -1.96 -2.62 -3.16
N ILE A 269 -2.57 -1.44 -3.26
CA ILE A 269 -3.75 -1.23 -4.10
C ILE A 269 -3.35 -1.30 -5.59
N ASP A 270 -3.59 -2.46 -6.19
CA ASP A 270 -2.98 -2.85 -7.46
C ASP A 270 -3.66 -2.17 -8.65
N ARG A 271 -4.99 -2.08 -8.60
CA ARG A 271 -5.86 -1.32 -9.49
C ARG A 271 -6.76 -0.47 -8.65
N PHE A 272 -6.99 0.77 -9.04
CA PHE A 272 -7.74 1.71 -8.22
C PHE A 272 -8.51 2.74 -9.04
N LEU A 273 -9.54 3.29 -8.42
CA LEU A 273 -10.34 4.36 -8.97
C LEU A 273 -10.10 5.63 -8.16
N TYR A 274 -9.65 6.68 -8.83
CA TYR A 274 -9.34 7.97 -8.23
C TYR A 274 -10.35 9.04 -8.66
N THR A 275 -10.68 9.95 -7.76
CA THR A 275 -11.50 11.13 -8.04
C THR A 275 -10.85 12.37 -7.43
N PRO A 276 -10.59 13.43 -8.23
CA PRO A 276 -10.01 14.68 -7.73
C PRO A 276 -10.72 15.22 -6.49
N GLY A 277 -9.94 15.63 -5.48
CA GLY A 277 -10.47 16.17 -4.22
C GLY A 277 -11.05 15.12 -3.24
N LYS A 278 -11.27 13.88 -3.68
CA LYS A 278 -11.74 12.77 -2.82
C LYS A 278 -10.68 11.69 -2.59
N GLY A 279 -9.75 11.54 -3.53
CA GLY A 279 -8.71 10.50 -3.45
C GLY A 279 -9.17 9.20 -4.10
N ILE A 280 -8.71 8.09 -3.56
CA ILE A 280 -9.03 6.75 -4.03
C ILE A 280 -10.39 6.30 -3.47
N ILE A 281 -11.32 6.03 -4.37
CA ILE A 281 -12.71 5.65 -4.09
C ILE A 281 -13.05 4.19 -4.48
N GLY A 282 -12.09 3.49 -5.08
CA GLY A 282 -12.19 2.09 -5.48
C GLY A 282 -10.82 1.45 -5.56
N GLY A 283 -10.73 0.13 -5.39
CA GLY A 283 -9.46 -0.57 -5.24
C GLY A 283 -9.52 -2.09 -5.36
N SER A 284 -8.41 -2.69 -5.74
CA SER A 284 -8.11 -4.12 -5.56
C SER A 284 -6.87 -4.29 -4.67
N PHE A 285 -6.88 -5.26 -3.76
CA PHE A 285 -5.77 -5.57 -2.86
C PHE A 285 -5.31 -7.00 -3.09
N ASP A 286 -4.99 -7.33 -4.34
CA ASP A 286 -4.75 -8.71 -4.77
C ASP A 286 -3.62 -9.36 -3.98
N PHE A 287 -2.57 -8.62 -3.61
CA PHE A 287 -1.49 -9.16 -2.79
C PHE A 287 -2.00 -9.76 -1.46
N TYR A 288 -3.00 -9.12 -0.83
CA TYR A 288 -3.54 -9.53 0.45
C TYR A 288 -4.48 -10.73 0.31
N PHE A 289 -5.42 -10.63 -0.62
CA PHE A 289 -6.42 -11.67 -0.86
C PHE A 289 -5.80 -12.92 -1.49
N TYR A 290 -4.86 -12.76 -2.42
CA TYR A 290 -4.15 -13.88 -3.03
C TYR A 290 -3.24 -14.59 -2.03
N PHE A 291 -2.54 -13.87 -1.17
CA PHE A 291 -1.77 -14.48 -0.08
C PHE A 291 -2.66 -15.39 0.78
N ASN A 292 -3.89 -14.93 1.06
CA ASN A 292 -4.89 -15.66 1.83
C ASN A 292 -5.84 -16.54 0.98
N ARG A 293 -5.52 -16.81 -0.29
CA ARG A 293 -6.43 -17.47 -1.27
C ARG A 293 -7.06 -18.78 -0.80
N LYS A 294 -6.38 -19.55 0.05
CA LYS A 294 -6.91 -20.81 0.61
C LYS A 294 -8.19 -20.60 1.46
N LYS A 295 -8.42 -19.38 1.93
CA LYS A 295 -9.58 -18.98 2.74
C LYS A 295 -10.71 -18.38 1.88
N LEU A 296 -10.52 -18.25 0.57
CA LEU A 296 -11.44 -17.57 -0.33
C LEU A 296 -12.19 -18.58 -1.21
N PRO A 297 -13.45 -18.28 -1.60
CA PRO A 297 -14.23 -19.13 -2.50
C PRO A 297 -13.88 -18.92 -3.99
N ILE A 298 -12.85 -18.13 -4.29
CA ILE A 298 -12.39 -17.86 -5.66
C ILE A 298 -11.10 -18.62 -5.97
N LYS A 299 -10.93 -18.99 -7.24
CA LYS A 299 -9.78 -19.75 -7.74
C LYS A 299 -8.72 -18.83 -8.31
N TYR A 300 -7.54 -19.41 -8.57
CA TYR A 300 -6.43 -18.75 -9.26
C TYR A 300 -6.86 -18.04 -10.55
N ILE A 301 -7.67 -18.72 -11.38
CA ILE A 301 -8.13 -18.16 -12.66
C ILE A 301 -9.02 -16.94 -12.48
N ASP A 302 -9.77 -16.86 -11.38
CA ASP A 302 -10.63 -15.72 -11.08
C ASP A 302 -9.78 -14.48 -10.74
N PHE A 303 -8.68 -14.65 -10.00
CA PHE A 303 -7.71 -13.57 -9.77
C PHE A 303 -7.13 -13.05 -11.08
N LEU A 304 -6.69 -13.94 -11.97
CA LEU A 304 -6.14 -13.56 -13.27
C LEU A 304 -7.19 -12.83 -14.14
N ASN A 305 -8.42 -13.32 -14.17
CA ASN A 305 -9.50 -12.68 -14.92
C ASN A 305 -9.83 -11.29 -14.35
N ASN A 306 -9.88 -11.16 -13.02
CA ASN A 306 -10.06 -9.87 -12.36
C ASN A 306 -8.96 -8.86 -12.71
N ILE A 307 -7.71 -9.31 -12.83
CA ILE A 307 -6.60 -8.47 -13.31
C ILE A 307 -6.81 -8.11 -14.78
N LYS A 308 -7.05 -9.08 -15.66
CA LYS A 308 -7.23 -8.88 -17.11
C LYS A 308 -8.41 -7.97 -17.47
N GLU A 309 -9.46 -7.99 -16.67
CA GLU A 309 -10.66 -7.16 -16.83
C GLU A 309 -10.56 -5.86 -16.03
N GLU A 310 -9.44 -5.66 -15.34
CA GLU A 310 -9.14 -4.50 -14.51
C GLU A 310 -10.23 -4.22 -13.46
N LYS A 311 -10.80 -5.27 -12.89
CA LYS A 311 -11.86 -5.12 -11.88
C LYS A 311 -11.30 -4.53 -10.60
N VAL A 312 -12.10 -3.67 -9.98
CA VAL A 312 -11.86 -3.04 -8.69
C VAL A 312 -13.11 -3.12 -7.83
N MET A 313 -12.95 -3.15 -6.51
CA MET A 313 -14.05 -2.85 -5.60
C MET A 313 -14.34 -1.35 -5.67
N MET A 314 -15.58 -0.94 -5.45
CA MET A 314 -15.97 0.48 -5.43
C MET A 314 -16.77 0.79 -4.16
N GLY A 315 -16.56 1.98 -3.60
CA GLY A 315 -17.37 2.48 -2.50
C GLY A 315 -18.83 2.67 -2.91
N ASP A 316 -19.77 2.28 -2.04
CA ASP A 316 -21.20 2.24 -2.38
C ASP A 316 -21.78 3.61 -2.76
N ASP A 317 -21.23 4.70 -2.21
CA ASP A 317 -21.65 6.08 -2.51
C ASP A 317 -21.33 6.53 -3.96
N PHE A 318 -20.49 5.76 -4.67
CA PHE A 318 -19.99 6.11 -6.01
C PHE A 318 -20.54 5.22 -7.14
N LYS A 319 -21.20 4.11 -6.78
CA LYS A 319 -21.76 3.12 -7.70
C LYS A 319 -22.97 3.63 -8.46
#